data_AF-A0A2U1PVQ9-F1
#
_entry.id   AF-A0A2U1PVQ9-F1
#
_cell.length_a   1.000
_cell.length_b   1.000
_cell.length_c   1.000
_cell.angle_alpha   90.00
_cell.angle_beta   90.00
_cell.angle_gamma   90.00
#
_symmetry.space_group_name_H-M   'P 1'
#
loop_
_entity.id
_entity.type
_entity.pdbx_description
1 polymer ?
#
loop_
_entity_poly.entity_id
_entity_poly.type
_entity_poly.pdbx_seq_one_letter_code
_entity_poly.pdbx_strand_id
1 'polypeptide(L)'
;MVALAALIPLSEIRDAHVMKKYGIKPDPETVDIISLAAAQKEVVVLMKIFWGDAREKLCEAVDHIPLNCLVVGNRGLGKIKRAIMGSVSNYVVNNSSCPVTVVKDHSV
;
A
#
# COMPACT_ATOMS: atom_id res chain seq x y z
N MET A 1 18.71 11.81 0.17
CA MET A 1 19.07 10.76 -0.82
C MET A 1 18.15 9.57 -0.56
N VAL A 2 16.94 9.58 -1.12
CA VAL A 2 15.96 8.52 -0.90
C VAL A 2 16.40 7.34 -1.76
N ALA A 3 16.84 6.25 -1.12
CA ALA A 3 17.12 5.02 -1.83
C ALA A 3 15.81 4.59 -2.53
N LEU A 4 15.83 4.56 -3.86
CA LEU A 4 14.88 3.80 -4.64
C LEU A 4 15.08 2.33 -4.28
N ALA A 5 14.51 1.90 -3.14
CA ALA A 5 14.36 0.47 -2.87
C ALA A 5 13.62 -0.12 -4.08
N ALA A 6 14.21 -1.17 -4.65
CA ALA A 6 13.68 -1.84 -5.83
C ALA A 6 12.21 -2.22 -5.64
N LEU A 7 11.44 -2.22 -6.74
CA LEU A 7 10.14 -2.87 -6.74
C LEU A 7 10.36 -4.36 -6.50
N ILE A 8 9.82 -4.90 -5.41
CA ILE A 8 9.99 -6.28 -4.96
C ILE A 8 8.88 -7.12 -5.60
N PRO A 9 9.20 -8.09 -6.47
CA PRO A 9 8.18 -8.98 -7.04
C PRO A 9 7.44 -9.79 -5.98
N LEU A 10 6.18 -10.13 -6.24
CA LEU A 10 5.36 -10.95 -5.34
C LEU A 10 6.04 -12.27 -4.92
N SER A 11 6.81 -12.90 -5.83
CA SER A 11 7.58 -14.12 -5.56
C SER A 11 8.62 -13.94 -4.44
N GLU A 12 9.12 -12.73 -4.24
CA GLU A 12 10.14 -12.40 -3.23
C GLU A 12 9.51 -11.94 -1.90
N ILE A 13 8.19 -11.74 -1.83
CA ILE A 13 7.52 -11.29 -0.59
C ILE A 13 7.63 -12.34 0.52
N ARG A 14 7.73 -13.62 0.16
CA ARG A 14 7.93 -14.75 1.09
C ARG A 14 9.40 -15.06 1.38
N ASP A 15 10.32 -14.36 0.73
CA ASP A 15 11.74 -14.61 0.91
C ASP A 15 12.19 -14.12 2.31
N ALA A 16 12.75 -15.03 3.11
CA ALA A 16 13.15 -14.75 4.48
C ALA A 16 14.26 -13.67 4.57
N HIS A 17 15.11 -13.56 3.55
CA HIS A 17 16.14 -12.53 3.47
C HIS A 17 15.50 -11.16 3.22
N VAL A 18 14.51 -11.08 2.32
CA VAL A 18 13.74 -9.84 2.06
C VAL A 18 12.99 -9.40 3.31
N MET A 19 12.29 -10.32 3.98
CA MET A 19 11.58 -10.05 5.23
C MET A 19 12.52 -9.49 6.31
N LYS A 20 13.68 -10.12 6.51
CA LYS A 20 14.67 -9.68 7.50
C LYS A 20 15.30 -8.33 7.12
N LYS A 21 15.62 -8.12 5.85
CA LYS A 21 16.24 -6.89 5.35
C LYS A 21 15.36 -5.67 5.57
N TYR A 22 14.05 -5.81 5.35
CA TYR A 22 13.11 -4.69 5.44
C TYR A 22 12.27 -4.67 6.73
N GLY A 23 12.45 -5.65 7.62
CA GLY A 23 11.74 -5.72 8.90
C GLY A 23 10.23 -5.96 8.75
N ILE A 24 9.81 -6.62 7.67
CA ILE A 24 8.40 -6.90 7.41
C ILE A 24 8.07 -8.37 7.67
N LYS A 25 6.86 -8.61 8.16
CA LYS A 25 6.28 -9.95 8.27
C LYS A 25 4.86 -9.91 7.67
N PRO A 26 4.74 -10.10 6.34
CA PRO A 26 3.44 -10.13 5.69
C PRO A 26 2.54 -11.20 6.32
N ASP A 27 1.25 -10.87 6.45
CA ASP A 27 0.24 -11.82 6.87
C ASP A 27 0.08 -12.92 5.79
N PRO A 28 0.17 -14.22 6.15
CA PRO A 28 0.12 -15.31 5.16
C PRO A 28 -1.16 -15.32 4.33
N GLU A 29 -2.31 -15.08 4.97
CA GLU A 29 -3.62 -15.05 4.30
C GLU A 29 -3.67 -13.93 3.25
N THR A 30 -3.17 -12.74 3.59
CA THR A 30 -3.05 -11.61 2.65
C THR A 30 -2.19 -11.98 1.44
N VAL A 31 -1.05 -12.64 1.65
CA VAL A 31 -0.17 -13.05 0.54
C VAL A 31 -0.83 -14.12 -0.34
N ASP A 32 -1.55 -15.07 0.26
CA ASP A 32 -2.32 -16.09 -0.49
C ASP A 32 -3.40 -15.45 -1.36
N ILE A 33 -4.20 -14.53 -0.80
CA ILE A 33 -5.24 -13.79 -1.53
C ILE A 33 -4.65 -13.04 -2.73
N ILE A 34 -3.56 -12.30 -2.51
CA ILE A 34 -2.90 -11.54 -3.56
C ILE A 34 -2.33 -12.47 -4.65
N SER A 35 -1.72 -13.59 -4.26
CA SER A 35 -1.14 -14.55 -5.20
C SER A 35 -2.21 -15.21 -6.07
N LEU A 36 -3.33 -15.59 -5.46
CA LEU A 36 -4.47 -16.16 -6.19
C LEU A 36 -5.06 -15.14 -7.17
N ALA A 37 -5.32 -13.92 -6.70
CA ALA A 37 -5.87 -12.86 -7.54
C ALA A 37 -4.93 -12.48 -8.69
N ALA A 38 -3.62 -12.40 -8.43
CA ALA A 38 -2.61 -12.12 -9.44
C ALA A 38 -2.60 -13.16 -10.57
N ALA A 39 -2.64 -14.44 -10.20
CA ALA A 39 -2.69 -15.55 -11.16
C ALA A 39 -4.00 -15.55 -11.96
N GLN A 40 -5.14 -15.35 -11.31
CA GLN A 40 -6.46 -15.36 -11.97
C GLN A 40 -6.69 -14.17 -12.90
N LYS A 41 -6.09 -13.01 -12.60
CA LYS A 41 -6.25 -11.77 -13.37
C LYS A 41 -5.10 -11.50 -14.33
N GLU A 42 -4.09 -12.37 -14.34
CA GLU A 42 -2.87 -12.23 -15.14
C GLU A 42 -2.19 -10.86 -14.92
N VAL A 43 -2.15 -10.41 -13.66
CA VAL A 43 -1.55 -9.12 -13.28
C VAL A 43 -0.22 -9.32 -12.56
N VAL A 44 0.74 -8.44 -12.86
CA VAL A 44 2.01 -8.39 -12.15
C VAL A 44 1.83 -7.59 -10.87
N VAL A 45 2.18 -8.20 -9.74
CA VAL A 45 2.14 -7.54 -8.43
C VAL A 45 3.55 -7.26 -7.95
N LEU A 46 3.78 -6.00 -7.59
CA LEU A 46 5.04 -5.49 -7.07
C LEU A 46 4.79 -4.81 -5.72
N MET A 47 5.71 -5.02 -4.79
CA MET A 47 5.71 -4.39 -3.49
C MET A 47 6.81 -3.33 -3.43
N LYS A 48 6.50 -2.19 -2.83
CA LYS A 48 7.48 -1.18 -2.48
C LYS A 48 7.27 -0.76 -1.04
N ILE A 49 8.36 -0.68 -0.30
CA ILE A 49 8.34 -0.30 1.11
C ILE A 49 8.88 1.13 1.21
N PHE A 50 8.25 1.92 2.08
CA PHE A 50 8.62 3.29 2.37
C PHE A 50 8.78 3.47 3.88
N TRP A 51 9.71 4.34 4.27
CA TRP A 51 9.98 4.69 5.66
C TRP A 51 9.77 6.19 5.85
N GLY A 52 9.02 6.57 6.88
CA GLY A 52 8.66 7.96 7.17
C GLY A 52 7.17 8.13 7.43
N ASP A 53 6.68 9.38 7.35
CA ASP A 53 5.25 9.68 7.44
C ASP A 53 4.53 9.14 6.20
N ALA A 54 3.51 8.29 6.40
CA ALA A 54 2.77 7.64 5.32
C ALA A 54 2.11 8.65 4.36
N ARG A 55 1.72 9.82 4.85
CA ARG A 55 1.07 10.87 4.04
C ARG A 55 2.02 11.41 2.99
N GLU A 56 3.22 11.78 3.43
CA GLU A 56 4.28 12.32 2.58
C GLU A 56 4.79 11.23 1.64
N LYS A 57 5.08 10.03 2.17
CA LYS A 57 5.62 8.93 1.37
C LYS A 57 4.67 8.42 0.29
N LEU A 58 3.37 8.43 0.52
CA LEU A 58 2.41 8.08 -0.53
C LEU A 58 2.35 9.14 -1.63
N CYS A 59 2.41 10.44 -1.30
CA CYS A 59 2.44 11.49 -2.33
C CYS A 59 3.76 11.47 -3.11
N GLU A 60 4.90 11.34 -2.42
CA GLU A 60 6.21 11.14 -3.07
C GLU A 60 6.19 9.91 -4.00
N ALA A 61 5.55 8.81 -3.60
CA ALA A 61 5.45 7.60 -4.40
C ALA A 61 4.67 7.85 -5.70
N VAL A 62 3.58 8.60 -5.64
CA VAL A 62 2.76 8.95 -6.81
C VAL A 62 3.57 9.78 -7.81
N ASP A 63 4.43 10.68 -7.34
CA ASP A 63 5.23 11.54 -8.23
C ASP A 63 6.43 10.82 -8.85
N HIS A 64 6.89 9.73 -8.23
CA HIS A 64 8.10 9.00 -8.65
C HIS A 64 7.84 7.63 -9.29
N ILE A 65 6.61 7.13 -9.23
CA ILE A 65 6.19 5.87 -9.82
C ILE A 65 5.10 6.18 -10.83
N PRO A 66 5.14 5.63 -12.06
CA PRO A 66 4.13 5.89 -13.08
C PRO A 66 2.81 5.18 -12.74
N LEU A 67 2.11 5.68 -11.71
CA LEU A 67 0.82 5.15 -11.24
C LEU A 67 -0.33 5.84 -11.99
N ASN A 68 -1.29 5.06 -12.49
CA ASN A 68 -2.51 5.62 -13.08
C ASN A 68 -3.55 6.04 -12.04
N CYS A 69 -3.55 5.37 -10.89
CA CYS A 69 -4.40 5.72 -9.75
C CYS A 69 -3.80 5.15 -8.45
N LEU A 70 -4.28 5.66 -7.33
CA LEU A 70 -3.97 5.16 -6.00
C LEU A 70 -5.24 4.64 -5.33
N VAL A 71 -5.20 3.42 -4.80
CA VAL A 71 -6.29 2.83 -4.04
C VAL A 71 -5.86 2.71 -2.58
N VAL A 72 -6.63 3.29 -1.66
CA VAL A 72 -6.37 3.24 -0.22
C VAL A 72 -7.62 2.80 0.54
N GLY A 73 -7.43 2.11 1.66
CA GLY A 73 -8.52 1.81 2.58
C GLY A 73 -8.97 3.05 3.35
N ASN A 74 -10.19 2.98 3.89
CA ASN A 74 -10.72 3.92 4.86
C ASN A 74 -10.75 3.27 6.25
N ARG A 75 -9.58 3.18 6.89
CA ARG A 75 -9.49 2.70 8.28
C ARG A 75 -8.80 3.74 9.15
N GLY A 76 -9.38 4.02 10.31
CA GLY A 76 -8.69 4.72 11.39
C GLY A 76 -8.04 3.70 12.30
N LEU A 77 -6.73 3.81 12.53
CA LEU A 77 -6.02 2.98 13.54
C LEU A 77 -6.28 3.45 14.98
N GLY A 78 -7.10 4.49 15.17
CA GLY A 78 -7.45 5.07 16.47
C GLY A 78 -8.83 4.65 16.97
N LYS A 79 -9.13 4.94 18.25
CA LYS A 79 -10.39 4.59 18.94
C LYS A 79 -11.65 5.32 18.42
N ILE A 80 -11.52 6.16 17.39
CA ILE A 80 -12.62 7.02 16.90
C ILE A 80 -13.36 6.29 15.79
N LYS A 81 -14.45 5.58 16.15
CA LYS A 81 -15.36 4.87 15.25
C LYS A 81 -16.44 5.78 14.63
N ARG A 82 -16.11 6.96 14.10
CA ARG A 82 -17.13 7.83 13.46
C ARG A 82 -16.69 8.38 12.12
N ALA A 83 -17.57 8.21 11.13
CA ALA A 83 -17.84 8.94 9.86
C ALA A 83 -16.81 9.92 9.25
N ILE A 84 -15.53 9.81 9.56
CA ILE A 84 -14.47 10.71 9.12
C ILE A 84 -13.44 9.86 8.37
N MET A 85 -12.98 10.37 7.22
CA MET A 85 -11.88 9.74 6.48
C MET A 85 -10.64 9.66 7.37
N GLY A 86 -9.92 8.53 7.33
CA GLY A 86 -8.66 8.38 8.06
C GLY A 86 -7.64 9.47 7.68
N SER A 87 -6.74 9.85 8.59
CA SER A 87 -5.78 10.97 8.38
C SER A 87 -4.92 10.79 7.12
N VAL A 88 -4.50 9.56 6.82
CA VAL A 88 -3.74 9.23 5.61
C VAL A 88 -4.62 9.37 4.37
N SER A 89 -5.75 8.68 4.31
CA SER A 89 -6.65 8.71 3.16
C SER A 89 -7.15 10.13 2.86
N ASN A 90 -7.47 10.92 3.90
CA ASN A 90 -7.84 12.33 3.76
C ASN A 90 -6.70 13.17 3.20
N TYR A 91 -5.48 12.99 3.70
CA TYR A 91 -4.33 13.74 3.19
C TYR A 91 -4.10 13.42 1.71
N VAL A 92 -4.04 12.13 1.36
CA VAL A 92 -3.66 11.74 -0.01
C VAL A 92 -4.75 12.09 -1.03
N VAL A 93 -6.04 12.01 -0.67
CA VAL A 93 -7.13 12.51 -1.54
C VAL A 93 -6.97 14.00 -1.88
N ASN A 94 -6.47 14.81 -0.94
CA ASN A 94 -6.35 16.26 -1.14
C ASN A 94 -5.02 16.70 -1.77
N ASN A 95 -4.00 15.84 -1.80
CA ASN A 95 -2.63 16.23 -2.17
C ASN A 95 -2.00 15.35 -3.28
N SER A 96 -2.59 14.20 -3.61
CA SER A 96 -2.07 13.32 -4.67
C SER A 96 -2.24 13.95 -6.05
N SER A 97 -1.21 13.81 -6.90
CA SER A 97 -1.24 14.22 -8.31
C SER A 97 -1.99 13.23 -9.22
N CYS A 98 -2.35 12.05 -8.71
CA CYS A 98 -3.13 11.03 -9.43
C CYS A 98 -4.53 10.80 -8.81
N PRO A 99 -5.50 10.24 -9.58
CA PRO A 99 -6.81 9.85 -9.07
C PRO A 99 -6.71 8.90 -7.86
N VAL A 100 -7.44 9.22 -6.79
CA VAL A 100 -7.46 8.42 -5.54
C VAL A 100 -8.82 7.77 -5.34
N THR A 101 -8.85 6.45 -5.18
CA THR A 101 -10.04 5.69 -4.77
C THR A 101 -9.92 5.29 -3.31
N VAL A 102 -10.94 5.65 -2.53
CA VAL A 102 -11.02 5.30 -1.11
C VAL A 102 -12.05 4.20 -0.88
N VAL A 103 -11.57 3.03 -0.46
CA VAL A 103 -12.40 1.85 -0.22
C VAL A 103 -12.86 1.83 1.24
N LYS A 104 -14.18 1.87 1.46
CA LYS A 104 -14.77 1.75 2.80
C LYS A 104 -14.77 0.29 3.25
N ASP A 105 -14.58 0.07 4.55
CA ASP A 105 -14.71 -1.25 5.14
C ASP A 105 -16.18 -1.70 5.11
N HIS A 106 -16.43 -2.97 4.81
CA HIS A 106 -17.77 -3.58 4.80
C HIS A 106 -18.17 -4.15 6.17
N SER A 107 -17.59 -3.64 7.26
CA SER A 107 -17.97 -4.03 8.62
C SER A 107 -19.37 -3.50 8.94
N VAL A 108 -20.37 -4.29 8.54
CA VAL A 108 -21.73 -4.29 9.07
C VAL A 108 -21.73 -4.72 10.54
#